data_AF-A0A519HBL5-F1
#
_entry.id   AF-A0A519HBL5-F1
#
_cell.length_a   1.000
_cell.length_b   1.000
_cell.length_c   1.000
_cell.angle_alpha   90.00
_cell.angle_beta   90.00
_cell.angle_gamma   90.00
#
_symmetry.space_group_name_H-M   'P 1'
#
loop_
_entity.id
_entity.type
_entity.pdbx_description
1 polymer ?
#
loop_
_entity_poly.entity_id
_entity_poly.type
_entity_poly.pdbx_seq_one_letter_code
_entity_poly.pdbx_strand_id
1 'polypeptide(L)'
;VTDILPTLSDLAGVPGHGGSWQGKTVEPVTGRSLGSVLKGGAGSVHGDAPLGYELSGNAALFRGDYKLVRNLAPTGDGQWRLYNLKTDPGETQDLAAAQPDRFAAMTADYRAYAKANGVLDMPAGYTADEQINAYAFEQQGKPRLIRLGLWVGGIAVLLSALVWNWRRRRRARGVDQAKPDMIGA
;
A
#
# COMPACT_ATOMS: atom_id res chain seq x y z
N VAL A 1 -12.71 7.16 -3.86
CA VAL A 1 -13.12 8.43 -4.50
C VAL A 1 -13.73 8.11 -5.85
N THR A 2 -15.06 8.03 -5.94
CA THR A 2 -15.79 7.55 -7.15
C THR A 2 -16.59 8.66 -7.84
N ASP A 3 -16.93 9.73 -7.14
CA ASP A 3 -17.91 10.73 -7.60
C ASP A 3 -17.30 11.91 -8.38
N ILE A 4 -15.96 12.07 -8.34
CA ILE A 4 -15.30 13.21 -9.00
C ILE A 4 -15.46 13.14 -10.53
N LEU A 5 -15.14 11.99 -11.14
CA LEU A 5 -15.26 11.81 -12.59
C LEU A 5 -16.68 12.12 -13.10
N PRO A 6 -17.76 11.50 -12.61
CA PRO A 6 -19.10 11.79 -13.12
C PRO A 6 -19.52 13.24 -12.85
N THR A 7 -19.04 13.87 -11.77
CA THR A 7 -19.28 15.30 -11.51
C THR A 7 -18.63 16.20 -12.55
N LEU A 8 -17.35 15.96 -12.87
CA LEU A 8 -16.64 16.75 -13.88
C LEU A 8 -17.22 16.54 -15.28
N SER A 9 -17.58 15.30 -15.63
CA SER A 9 -18.24 14.98 -16.90
C SER A 9 -19.58 15.69 -17.06
N ASP A 10 -20.42 15.66 -16.01
CA ASP A 10 -21.72 16.36 -15.98
C ASP A 10 -21.55 17.88 -16.14
N LEU A 11 -20.63 18.50 -15.38
CA LEU A 11 -20.35 19.94 -15.49
C LEU A 11 -19.77 20.34 -16.85
N ALA A 12 -18.99 19.47 -17.49
CA ALA A 12 -18.42 19.71 -18.81
C ALA A 12 -19.39 19.40 -19.96
N GLY A 13 -20.56 18.80 -19.68
CA GLY A 13 -21.49 18.33 -20.71
C GLY A 13 -20.94 17.18 -21.55
N VAL A 14 -19.98 16.42 -21.02
CA VAL A 14 -19.34 15.29 -21.70
C VAL A 14 -20.02 13.99 -21.26
N PRO A 15 -20.58 13.18 -22.18
CA PRO A 15 -21.20 11.91 -21.81
C PRO A 15 -20.16 10.93 -21.26
N GLY A 16 -20.57 10.10 -20.31
CA GLY A 16 -19.74 9.01 -19.81
C GLY A 16 -19.46 7.95 -20.87
N HIS A 17 -18.40 7.15 -20.67
CA HIS A 17 -17.96 6.13 -21.63
C HIS A 17 -18.92 4.92 -21.76
N GLY A 18 -19.97 4.81 -20.94
CA GLY A 18 -20.99 3.77 -21.09
C GLY A 18 -20.46 2.32 -21.05
N GLY A 19 -19.35 2.07 -20.37
CA GLY A 19 -18.70 0.76 -20.31
C GLY A 19 -17.82 0.39 -21.52
N SER A 20 -17.60 1.31 -22.47
CA SER A 20 -16.72 1.08 -23.63
C SER A 20 -15.84 2.29 -23.93
N TRP A 21 -14.55 2.07 -24.13
CA TRP A 21 -13.60 3.10 -24.55
C TRP A 21 -12.72 2.57 -25.66
N GLN A 22 -12.73 3.25 -26.81
CA GLN A 22 -11.95 2.87 -28.01
C GLN A 22 -12.16 1.40 -28.43
N GLY A 23 -13.41 0.92 -28.38
CA GLY A 23 -13.77 -0.45 -28.76
C GLY A 23 -13.39 -1.51 -27.72
N LYS A 24 -12.90 -1.12 -26.54
CA LYS A 24 -12.59 -2.03 -25.44
C LYS A 24 -13.61 -1.87 -24.31
N THR A 25 -14.07 -2.97 -23.75
CA THR A 25 -14.85 -2.97 -22.52
C THR A 25 -14.02 -2.40 -21.38
N VAL A 26 -14.61 -1.48 -20.62
CA VAL A 26 -14.01 -0.86 -19.43
C VAL A 26 -15.02 -0.86 -18.29
N GLU A 27 -14.52 -0.83 -17.06
CA GLU A 27 -15.36 -0.79 -15.87
C GLU A 27 -16.28 0.45 -15.88
N PRO A 28 -17.59 0.29 -15.60
CA PRO A 28 -18.50 1.41 -15.54
C PRO A 28 -18.14 2.35 -14.39
N VAL A 29 -18.44 3.63 -14.56
CA VAL A 29 -18.36 4.61 -13.47
C VAL A 29 -19.39 4.23 -12.40
N THR A 30 -18.91 3.97 -11.18
CA THR A 30 -19.75 3.57 -10.04
C THR A 30 -20.22 4.74 -9.17
N GLY A 31 -19.58 5.90 -9.30
CA GLY A 31 -19.96 7.11 -8.59
C GLY A 31 -21.14 7.85 -9.20
N ARG A 32 -21.59 8.90 -8.52
CA ARG A 32 -22.70 9.77 -8.94
C ARG A 32 -22.24 11.22 -9.02
N SER A 33 -22.76 11.98 -9.97
CA SER A 33 -22.47 13.42 -10.06
C SER A 33 -22.96 14.13 -8.81
N LEU A 34 -22.11 14.97 -8.22
CA LEU A 34 -22.45 15.89 -7.13
C LEU A 34 -23.11 17.18 -7.64
N GLY A 35 -23.35 17.31 -8.94
CA GLY A 35 -23.85 18.54 -9.57
C GLY A 35 -25.13 19.07 -8.95
N SER A 36 -26.05 18.21 -8.49
CA SER A 36 -27.28 18.62 -7.80
C SER A 36 -26.97 19.27 -6.44
N VAL A 37 -26.11 18.65 -5.62
CA VAL A 37 -25.70 19.15 -4.30
C VAL A 37 -24.91 20.45 -4.44
N LEU A 38 -23.99 20.53 -5.41
CA LEU A 38 -23.19 21.73 -5.68
C LEU A 38 -24.06 22.93 -6.13
N LYS A 39 -25.22 22.68 -6.74
CA LYS A 39 -26.21 23.69 -7.11
C LYS A 39 -27.18 24.05 -5.98
N GLY A 40 -26.93 23.60 -4.76
CA GLY A 40 -27.77 23.86 -3.59
C GLY A 40 -28.90 22.87 -3.36
N GLY A 41 -28.93 21.74 -4.09
CA GLY A 41 -29.84 20.65 -3.81
C GLY A 41 -29.61 20.04 -2.42
N ALA A 42 -30.69 19.69 -1.73
CA ALA A 42 -30.62 19.08 -0.41
C ALA A 42 -30.36 17.56 -0.48
N GLY A 43 -29.74 17.02 0.57
CA GLY A 43 -29.56 15.58 0.76
C GLY A 43 -28.23 15.03 0.23
N SER A 44 -28.18 13.71 0.06
CA SER A 44 -27.02 12.96 -0.42
C SER A 44 -27.31 12.38 -1.80
N VAL A 45 -26.32 12.42 -2.70
CA VAL A 45 -26.43 11.76 -4.02
C VAL A 45 -26.50 10.24 -3.90
N HIS A 46 -26.07 9.68 -2.77
CA HIS A 46 -26.09 8.24 -2.49
C HIS A 46 -27.30 7.81 -1.67
N GLY A 47 -27.83 8.68 -0.79
CA GLY A 47 -28.94 8.34 0.11
C GLY A 47 -28.64 7.09 0.93
N ASP A 48 -29.53 6.11 0.89
CA ASP A 48 -29.37 4.79 1.54
C ASP A 48 -28.68 3.73 0.66
N ALA A 49 -28.01 4.14 -0.43
CA ALA A 49 -27.21 3.21 -1.21
C ALA A 49 -25.99 2.73 -0.38
N PRO A 50 -25.70 1.42 -0.34
CA PRO A 50 -24.52 0.91 0.37
C PRO A 50 -23.23 1.30 -0.35
N LEU A 51 -22.27 1.86 0.39
CA LEU A 51 -20.96 2.22 -0.12
C LEU A 51 -19.89 1.48 0.67
N GLY A 52 -19.22 0.54 0.02
CA GLY A 52 -18.17 -0.27 0.65
C GLY A 52 -16.76 0.28 0.44
N TYR A 53 -15.89 -0.05 1.36
CA TYR A 53 -14.46 0.21 1.33
C TYR A 53 -13.72 -0.97 1.95
N GLU A 54 -12.62 -1.39 1.35
CA GLU A 54 -11.70 -2.35 1.93
C GLU A 54 -10.27 -1.92 1.61
N LEU A 55 -9.39 -2.06 2.61
CA LEU A 55 -7.95 -1.93 2.43
C LEU A 55 -7.19 -2.71 3.50
N SER A 56 -6.34 -3.63 3.07
CA SER A 56 -5.44 -4.40 3.95
C SER A 56 -6.19 -5.14 5.07
N GLY A 57 -7.37 -5.69 4.76
CA GLY A 57 -8.22 -6.44 5.67
C GLY A 57 -9.13 -5.59 6.55
N ASN A 58 -8.87 -4.28 6.63
CA ASN A 58 -9.78 -3.32 7.22
C ASN A 58 -10.93 -3.04 6.25
N ALA A 59 -12.13 -2.93 6.77
CA ALA A 59 -13.33 -2.86 5.96
C ALA A 59 -14.34 -1.88 6.55
N ALA A 60 -15.06 -1.20 5.68
CA ALA A 60 -16.18 -0.34 6.06
C ALA A 60 -17.31 -0.43 5.03
N LEU A 61 -18.55 -0.24 5.51
CA LEU A 61 -19.72 -0.03 4.68
C LEU A 61 -20.55 1.12 5.25
N PHE A 62 -20.86 2.10 4.42
CA PHE A 62 -21.74 3.22 4.74
C PHE A 62 -23.13 2.98 4.14
N ARG A 63 -24.17 3.30 4.88
CA ARG A 63 -25.56 3.29 4.39
C ARG A 63 -26.37 4.35 5.13
N GLY A 64 -26.73 5.42 4.44
CA GLY A 64 -27.34 6.59 5.07
C GLY A 64 -26.42 7.14 6.17
N ASP A 65 -26.97 7.31 7.37
CA ASP A 65 -26.23 7.81 8.54
C ASP A 65 -25.36 6.74 9.24
N TYR A 66 -25.43 5.47 8.81
CA TYR A 66 -24.78 4.36 9.52
C TYR A 66 -23.50 3.90 8.85
N LYS A 67 -22.56 3.44 9.67
CA LYS A 67 -21.31 2.82 9.25
C LYS A 67 -21.14 1.48 9.96
N LEU A 68 -20.89 0.45 9.17
CA LEU A 68 -20.41 -0.84 9.61
C LEU A 68 -18.89 -0.86 9.38
N VAL A 69 -18.09 -1.23 10.38
CA VAL A 69 -16.61 -1.18 10.27
C VAL A 69 -15.96 -2.37 10.98
N ARG A 70 -14.82 -2.82 10.42
CA ARG A 70 -13.95 -3.84 11.00
C ARG A 70 -12.50 -3.45 10.73
N ASN A 71 -11.70 -3.37 11.78
CA ASN A 71 -10.25 -3.14 11.67
C ASN A 71 -9.50 -4.36 12.23
N LEU A 72 -8.48 -4.83 11.51
CA LEU A 72 -7.61 -5.91 11.97
C LEU A 72 -6.56 -5.39 12.97
N ALA A 73 -5.87 -6.31 13.63
CA ALA A 73 -4.72 -5.99 14.45
C ALA A 73 -3.63 -5.28 13.60
N PRO A 74 -2.84 -4.37 14.20
CA PRO A 74 -2.83 -4.02 15.63
C PRO A 74 -3.82 -2.91 16.03
N THR A 75 -4.51 -2.27 15.08
CA THR A 75 -5.38 -1.11 15.34
C THR A 75 -6.81 -1.48 15.72
N GLY A 76 -7.18 -2.76 15.58
CA GLY A 76 -8.45 -3.32 16.01
C GLY A 76 -8.35 -4.80 16.36
N ASP A 77 -9.50 -5.43 16.54
CA ASP A 77 -9.65 -6.83 16.98
C ASP A 77 -10.32 -7.73 15.94
N GLY A 78 -10.49 -7.22 14.71
CA GLY A 78 -11.14 -7.92 13.61
C GLY A 78 -12.65 -8.14 13.80
N GLN A 79 -13.28 -7.53 14.81
CA GLN A 79 -14.72 -7.62 15.00
C GLN A 79 -15.46 -6.51 14.23
N TRP A 80 -16.62 -6.89 13.68
CA TRP A 80 -17.54 -5.94 13.06
C TRP A 80 -18.28 -5.13 14.13
N ARG A 81 -18.37 -3.83 13.92
CA ARG A 81 -19.12 -2.89 14.78
C ARG A 81 -19.99 -1.99 13.94
N LEU A 82 -21.09 -1.53 14.51
CA LEU A 82 -22.07 -0.67 13.85
C LEU A 82 -22.20 0.65 14.59
N TYR A 83 -22.10 1.76 13.86
CA TYR A 83 -22.20 3.11 14.40
C TYR A 83 -23.19 3.95 13.62
N ASN A 84 -23.80 4.93 14.30
CA ASN A 84 -24.56 5.99 13.65
C ASN A 84 -23.70 7.26 13.63
N LEU A 85 -23.17 7.61 12.47
CA LEU A 85 -22.25 8.74 12.30
C LEU A 85 -22.89 10.10 12.50
N LYS A 86 -24.22 10.21 12.39
CA LYS A 86 -24.94 11.47 12.59
C LYS A 86 -24.98 11.85 14.08
N THR A 87 -25.14 10.85 14.95
CA THR A 87 -25.21 11.06 16.40
C THR A 87 -23.90 10.76 17.12
N ASP A 88 -23.05 9.94 16.53
CA ASP A 88 -21.74 9.52 17.06
C ASP A 88 -20.67 9.51 15.95
N PRO A 89 -20.19 10.69 15.52
CA PRO A 89 -19.13 10.80 14.51
C PRO A 89 -17.80 10.17 14.94
N GLY A 90 -17.61 9.98 16.26
CA GLY A 90 -16.39 9.41 16.84
C GLY A 90 -16.36 7.89 16.89
N GLU A 91 -17.43 7.22 16.46
CA GLU A 91 -17.52 5.74 16.45
C GLU A 91 -17.27 5.14 17.85
N THR A 92 -17.88 5.74 18.88
CA THR A 92 -17.65 5.41 20.29
C THR A 92 -18.65 4.41 20.85
N GLN A 93 -19.89 4.38 20.34
CA GLN A 93 -20.96 3.52 20.83
C GLN A 93 -21.34 2.47 19.79
N ASP A 94 -20.91 1.22 20.01
CA ASP A 94 -21.31 0.10 19.15
C ASP A 94 -22.80 -0.24 19.32
N LEU A 95 -23.52 -0.22 18.20
CA LEU A 95 -24.95 -0.48 18.10
C LEU A 95 -25.25 -1.90 17.60
N ALA A 96 -24.26 -2.76 17.36
CA ALA A 96 -24.47 -4.09 16.78
C ALA A 96 -25.49 -4.93 17.58
N ALA A 97 -25.37 -4.95 18.91
CA ALA A 97 -26.30 -5.67 19.78
C ALA A 97 -27.65 -4.94 19.95
N ALA A 98 -27.67 -3.62 19.87
CA ALA A 98 -28.88 -2.81 20.03
C ALA A 98 -29.74 -2.75 18.76
N GLN A 99 -29.13 -2.93 17.58
CA GLN A 99 -29.80 -2.91 16.28
C GLN A 99 -29.41 -4.14 15.44
N PRO A 100 -29.76 -5.36 15.88
CA PRO A 100 -29.31 -6.60 15.23
C PRO A 100 -29.78 -6.73 13.78
N ASP A 101 -30.98 -6.27 13.45
CA ASP A 101 -31.51 -6.33 12.09
C ASP A 101 -30.72 -5.43 11.13
N ARG A 102 -30.35 -4.22 11.58
CA ARG A 102 -29.51 -3.30 10.79
C ARG A 102 -28.10 -3.86 10.63
N PHE A 103 -27.54 -4.39 11.71
CA PHE A 103 -26.23 -5.03 11.68
C PHE A 103 -26.19 -6.19 10.67
N ALA A 104 -27.21 -7.05 10.68
CA ALA A 104 -27.34 -8.15 9.74
C ALA A 104 -27.50 -7.65 8.29
N ALA A 105 -28.35 -6.66 8.06
CA ALA A 105 -28.57 -6.08 6.74
C ALA A 105 -27.30 -5.44 6.15
N MET A 106 -26.60 -4.62 6.94
CA MET A 106 -25.35 -3.99 6.48
C MET A 106 -24.21 -5.01 6.32
N THR A 107 -24.20 -6.08 7.13
CA THR A 107 -23.23 -7.17 6.93
C THR A 107 -23.49 -7.88 5.60
N ALA A 108 -24.76 -8.10 5.23
CA ALA A 108 -25.12 -8.65 3.92
C ALA A 108 -24.75 -7.69 2.77
N ASP A 109 -25.00 -6.39 2.92
CA ASP A 109 -24.59 -5.37 1.96
C ASP A 109 -23.07 -5.36 1.75
N TYR A 110 -22.29 -5.48 2.84
CA TYR A 110 -20.82 -5.60 2.73
C TYR A 110 -20.39 -6.86 1.99
N ARG A 111 -21.00 -8.02 2.27
CA ARG A 111 -20.68 -9.25 1.53
C ARG A 111 -21.00 -9.12 0.04
N ALA A 112 -22.09 -8.44 -0.32
CA ALA A 112 -22.44 -8.16 -1.70
C ALA A 112 -21.40 -7.24 -2.36
N TYR A 113 -21.00 -6.16 -1.68
CA TYR A 113 -19.92 -5.28 -2.12
C TYR A 113 -18.61 -6.04 -2.32
N ALA A 114 -18.18 -6.83 -1.34
CA ALA A 114 -16.94 -7.59 -1.38
C ALA A 114 -16.90 -8.55 -2.57
N LYS A 115 -18.01 -9.26 -2.82
CA LYS A 115 -18.16 -10.14 -3.98
C LYS A 115 -18.08 -9.37 -5.30
N ALA A 116 -18.78 -8.24 -5.40
CA ALA A 116 -18.82 -7.43 -6.62
C ALA A 116 -17.46 -6.79 -6.96
N ASN A 117 -16.62 -6.53 -5.96
CA ASN A 117 -15.32 -5.88 -6.12
C ASN A 117 -14.14 -6.86 -6.03
N GLY A 118 -14.39 -8.17 -5.94
CA GLY A 118 -13.33 -9.18 -5.87
C GLY A 118 -12.44 -9.05 -4.64
N VAL A 119 -12.98 -8.58 -3.52
CA VAL A 119 -12.24 -8.44 -2.25
C VAL A 119 -11.77 -9.82 -1.80
N LEU A 120 -10.49 -9.91 -1.46
CA LEU A 120 -9.86 -11.14 -0.97
C LEU A 120 -9.58 -11.01 0.52
N ASP A 121 -9.79 -12.11 1.25
CA ASP A 121 -9.45 -12.18 2.66
C ASP A 121 -7.93 -12.16 2.86
N MET A 122 -7.49 -11.49 3.93
CA MET A 122 -6.10 -11.49 4.33
C MET A 122 -5.71 -12.84 4.96
N PRO A 123 -4.46 -13.30 4.79
CA PRO A 123 -3.96 -14.51 5.44
C PRO A 123 -4.10 -14.47 6.97
N ALA A 124 -4.19 -15.65 7.59
CA ALA A 124 -4.17 -15.75 9.05
C ALA A 124 -2.87 -15.17 9.61
N GLY A 125 -2.99 -14.33 10.65
CA GLY A 125 -1.85 -13.65 11.27
C GLY A 125 -1.29 -12.46 10.48
N TYR A 126 -1.94 -12.04 9.40
CA TYR A 126 -1.52 -10.85 8.65
C TYR A 126 -1.55 -9.59 9.54
N THR A 127 -0.46 -8.83 9.52
CA THR A 127 -0.44 -7.44 9.95
C THR A 127 0.17 -6.57 8.85
N ALA A 128 -0.40 -5.38 8.64
CA ALA A 128 0.08 -4.47 7.61
C ALA A 128 1.56 -4.06 7.87
N ASP A 129 1.91 -3.82 9.12
CA ASP A 129 3.25 -3.36 9.50
C ASP A 129 4.33 -4.41 9.23
N GLU A 130 4.10 -5.68 9.58
CA GLU A 130 5.05 -6.76 9.29
C GLU A 130 5.26 -6.92 7.78
N GLN A 131 4.17 -6.87 7.01
CA GLN A 131 4.24 -7.01 5.56
C GLN A 131 4.98 -5.83 4.91
N ILE A 132 4.70 -4.60 5.33
CA ILE A 132 5.39 -3.39 4.85
C ILE A 132 6.89 -3.48 5.15
N ASN A 133 7.26 -3.88 6.38
CA ASN A 133 8.65 -3.98 6.78
C ASN A 133 9.41 -5.07 6.00
N ALA A 134 8.79 -6.24 5.81
CA ALA A 134 9.36 -7.32 5.02
C ALA A 134 9.59 -6.88 3.55
N TYR A 135 8.59 -6.24 2.93
CA TYR A 135 8.74 -5.70 1.58
C TYR A 135 9.81 -4.60 1.49
N ALA A 136 9.86 -3.69 2.45
CA ALA A 136 10.86 -2.63 2.49
C ALA A 136 12.29 -3.21 2.57
N PHE A 137 12.48 -4.26 3.38
CA PHE A 137 13.76 -4.94 3.45
C PHE A 137 14.13 -5.64 2.14
N GLU A 138 13.23 -6.46 1.58
CA GLU A 138 13.53 -7.20 0.35
C GLU A 138 13.75 -6.28 -0.86
N GLN A 139 12.94 -5.22 -1.02
CA GLN A 139 13.01 -4.33 -2.19
C GLN A 139 14.08 -3.24 -2.05
N GLN A 140 14.37 -2.77 -0.83
CA GLN A 140 15.31 -1.66 -0.62
C GLN A 140 16.53 -2.04 0.19
N GLY A 141 16.35 -2.75 1.31
CA GLY A 141 17.43 -3.13 2.23
C GLY A 141 18.45 -4.07 1.59
N LYS A 142 17.97 -5.20 1.07
CA LYS A 142 18.81 -6.26 0.49
C LYS A 142 19.63 -5.78 -0.72
N PRO A 143 19.07 -5.06 -1.71
CA PRO A 143 19.88 -4.50 -2.79
C PRO A 143 20.95 -3.51 -2.32
N ARG A 144 20.64 -2.69 -1.30
CA ARG A 144 21.63 -1.77 -0.70
C ARG A 144 22.75 -2.53 -0.01
N LEU A 145 22.44 -3.58 0.76
CA LEU A 145 23.43 -4.43 1.42
C LEU A 145 24.33 -5.16 0.41
N ILE A 146 23.75 -5.71 -0.66
CA ILE A 146 24.52 -6.35 -1.74
C ILE A 146 25.49 -5.34 -2.37
N ARG A 147 25.01 -4.14 -2.73
CA ARG A 147 25.85 -3.08 -3.29
C ARG A 147 26.97 -2.69 -2.33
N LEU A 148 26.67 -2.51 -1.04
CA LEU A 148 27.66 -2.20 -0.02
C LEU A 148 28.72 -3.32 0.08
N GLY A 149 28.29 -4.58 0.08
CA GLY A 149 29.18 -5.73 0.09
C GLY A 149 30.12 -5.77 -1.11
N LEU A 150 29.61 -5.48 -2.32
CA LEU A 150 30.42 -5.37 -3.53
C LEU A 150 31.46 -4.24 -3.43
N TRP A 151 31.07 -3.08 -2.90
CA TRP A 151 32.01 -1.97 -2.66
C TRP A 151 33.11 -2.34 -1.66
N VAL A 152 32.74 -2.90 -0.50
CA VAL A 152 33.68 -3.31 0.53
C VAL A 152 34.64 -4.38 0.00
N GLY A 153 34.11 -5.40 -0.71
CA GLY A 153 34.91 -6.44 -1.33
C GLY A 153 35.90 -5.89 -2.38
N GLY A 154 35.44 -4.98 -3.24
CA GLY A 154 36.29 -4.32 -4.23
C GLY A 154 37.43 -3.52 -3.59
N ILE A 155 37.14 -2.76 -2.53
CA ILE A 155 38.15 -2.02 -1.76
C ILE A 155 39.16 -2.98 -1.12
N ALA A 156 38.71 -4.08 -0.52
CA ALA A 156 39.59 -5.07 0.09
C ALA A 156 40.54 -5.73 -0.93
N VAL A 157 40.05 -6.04 -2.14
CA VAL A 157 40.89 -6.58 -3.24
C VAL A 157 41.93 -5.56 -3.68
N LEU A 158 41.53 -4.30 -3.86
CA LEU A 158 42.45 -3.21 -4.25
C LEU A 158 43.56 -3.00 -3.20
N LEU A 159 43.20 -2.95 -1.91
CA LEU A 159 44.16 -2.82 -0.82
C LEU A 159 45.12 -4.02 -0.77
N SER A 160 44.61 -5.23 -0.95
CA SER A 160 45.43 -6.46 -0.99
C SER A 160 46.43 -6.43 -2.16
N ALA A 161 45.99 -6.00 -3.34
CA ALA A 161 46.84 -5.85 -4.52
C ALA A 161 47.92 -4.77 -4.33
N LEU A 162 47.57 -3.64 -3.69
CA LEU A 162 48.51 -2.58 -3.34
C LEU A 162 49.59 -3.08 -2.38
N VAL A 163 49.21 -3.79 -1.31
CA VAL A 163 50.13 -4.39 -0.34
C VAL A 163 51.04 -5.41 -1.02
N TRP A 164 50.49 -6.28 -1.89
CA TRP A 164 51.26 -7.28 -2.63
C TRP A 164 52.29 -6.62 -3.56
N ASN A 165 51.88 -5.63 -4.35
CA ASN A 165 52.76 -4.88 -5.24
C ASN A 165 53.86 -4.15 -4.45
N TRP A 166 53.51 -3.53 -3.31
CA TRP A 166 54.49 -2.88 -2.43
C TRP A 166 55.52 -3.86 -1.86
N ARG A 167 55.08 -5.05 -1.39
CA ARG A 167 55.98 -6.11 -0.91
C ARG A 167 56.89 -6.61 -2.04
N ARG A 168 56.35 -6.80 -3.25
CA ARG A 168 57.12 -7.22 -4.42
C ARG A 168 58.21 -6.19 -4.77
N ARG A 169 57.86 -4.90 -4.81
CA ARG A 169 58.81 -3.81 -5.09
C ARG A 169 59.90 -3.70 -4.03
N ARG A 170 59.58 -3.87 -2.74
CA ARG A 170 60.58 -3.91 -1.65
C ARG A 170 61.56 -5.07 -1.83
N ARG A 171 61.07 -6.27 -2.16
CA ARG A 171 61.93 -7.45 -2.39
C ARG A 171 62.87 -7.23 -3.57
N ALA A 172 62.38 -6.69 -4.68
CA ALA A 172 63.23 -6.37 -5.84
C ALA A 172 64.36 -5.39 -5.50
N ARG A 173 64.06 -4.33 -4.73
CA ARG A 173 65.07 -3.35 -4.28
C ARG A 173 66.11 -3.93 -3.30
N GLY A 174 65.71 -4.88 -2.46
CA GLY A 174 66.64 -5.57 -1.54
C GLY A 174 67.58 -6.57 -2.25
N VAL A 175 67.17 -7.13 -3.39
CA VAL A 175 68.02 -8.03 -4.19
C VAL A 175 69.08 -7.25 -4.98
N ASP A 176 68.78 -6.05 -5.47
CA ASP A 176 69.78 -5.20 -6.15
C ASP A 176 70.87 -4.68 -5.20
N GLN A 177 70.57 -4.49 -3.91
CA GLN A 177 71.56 -4.05 -2.92
C GLN A 177 72.49 -5.17 -2.41
N ALA A 178 72.17 -6.44 -2.64
CA ALA A 178 72.99 -7.59 -2.21
C ALA A 178 74.05 -8.01 -3.24
N LYS A 179 74.21 -7.27 -4.35
CA LYS A 179 75.15 -7.57 -5.45
C LYS A 179 76.43 -6.71 -5.61
N PRO A 180 76.88 -5.82 -4.69
CA PRO A 180 78.06 -5.00 -4.95
C PRO A 180 79.38 -5.50 -4.34
N ASP A 181 79.63 -6.81 -4.15
CA ASP A 181 80.93 -7.31 -3.62
C ASP A 181 81.37 -8.66 -4.24
N MET A 182 81.51 -8.77 -5.57
CA MET A 182 82.13 -9.96 -6.19
C MET A 182 82.85 -9.65 -7.53
N ILE A 183 83.63 -8.57 -7.65
CA ILE A 183 84.67 -8.46 -8.70
C ILE A 183 85.84 -7.64 -8.13
N GLY A 184 86.91 -8.31 -7.71
CA GLY A 184 88.15 -7.71 -7.23
C GLY A 184 89.18 -8.78 -6.91
N ALA A 185 89.89 -9.24 -7.94
CA ALA A 185 91.14 -9.99 -7.85
C ALA A 185 92.15 -9.31 -8.79
#